data_AF-A0A956HTB1-F1
#
_entry.id   AF-A0A956HTB1-F1
#
_cell.length_a   1.000
_cell.length_b   1.000
_cell.length_c   1.000
_cell.angle_alpha   90.00
_cell.angle_beta   90.00
_cell.angle_gamma   90.00
#
_symmetry.space_group_name_H-M   'P 1'
#
loop_
_entity.id
_entity.type
_entity.pdbx_description
1 polymer ?
#
loop_
_entity_poly.entity_id
_entity_poly.type
_entity_poly.pdbx_seq_one_letter_code
_entity_poly.pdbx_strand_id
1 'polypeptide(L)'
;PNNFPGNLEICGDGQDNDCDGSSDPNTCMGLGTYVSQLDGDDISGDGTQQNPVATIAKGMANAVMIGNSQPVFVAEGDYNEKVNLIEDIDLLGGYHCAPNDCTWDNDPQTYLSQISATDNEGVRAGDGITRITMVTGFTIAGRTGFNPGNGNTVAGMTVAQGTPSLVNNVFVGGNIMGCNQCSTHGLLILGTQNDPAGVLVDGNRIIAGNSPATSAAVTLRTFQNPAIAEITNNWIKGGSGQYTRAVSAFASAPGTQIRNNEIFAGNQTGNNNGSTFAIIISGEVIVDGNRINHDPNEVGSCPSPNANAWCGGLESQGATAIITNNLIFGVPGVRSTGIWIAEGEVPFGDLEINGNTIEGGGTGGQISAGLVCRTSQGINAKIGDVRNNIIRGGNGQNSWGFYEDNQTVPKNCEPNNYNNNAIYDVDNAHRHWTAMGTAVTYATAADVNSMAAYASGNISTDCSLDNTGHIPGNSACVDAGVMTEAPATDIDGDVRPQGAGIDIGCDEAQ
;
A
#
# COMPACT_ATOMS: atom_id res chain seq x y z
N PRO A 1 -3.59 32.97 -2.96
CA PRO A 1 -4.78 33.80 -2.65
C PRO A 1 -5.26 33.39 -1.26
N ASN A 2 -4.61 33.93 -0.23
CA ASN A 2 -4.73 33.46 1.15
C ASN A 2 -5.32 34.53 2.07
N ASN A 3 -5.62 35.73 1.54
CA ASN A 3 -6.17 36.83 2.34
C ASN A 3 -7.56 37.18 1.78
N PHE A 4 -8.61 36.86 2.54
CA PHE A 4 -10.00 37.14 2.18
C PHE A 4 -10.91 37.21 3.42
N PRO A 5 -12.03 37.96 3.35
CA PRO A 5 -12.98 38.08 4.45
C PRO A 5 -13.41 36.75 5.06
N GLY A 6 -13.12 36.55 6.35
CA GLY A 6 -13.52 35.37 7.13
C GLY A 6 -12.63 34.14 6.94
N ASN A 7 -11.41 34.31 6.40
CA ASN A 7 -10.40 33.26 6.46
C ASN A 7 -9.95 33.00 7.93
N LEU A 8 -9.24 31.89 8.17
CA LEU A 8 -8.54 31.70 9.44
C LEU A 8 -7.30 32.59 9.48
N GLU A 9 -7.15 33.35 10.56
CA GLU A 9 -5.94 34.12 10.83
C GLU A 9 -4.76 33.20 11.15
N ILE A 10 -3.60 33.47 10.55
CA ILE A 10 -2.35 32.73 10.77
C ILE A 10 -1.45 33.54 11.70
N CYS A 11 -1.44 33.15 12.97
CA CYS A 11 -0.71 33.90 13.98
C CYS A 11 0.80 33.90 13.75
N GLY A 12 1.39 35.10 13.75
CA GLY A 12 2.81 35.36 13.63
C GLY A 12 3.33 35.47 12.20
N ASP A 13 2.44 35.56 11.20
CA ASP A 13 2.79 35.82 9.80
C ASP A 13 2.85 37.32 9.45
N GLY A 14 2.31 38.18 10.34
CA GLY A 14 2.25 39.62 10.18
C GLY A 14 1.32 40.11 9.07
N GLN A 15 0.35 39.30 8.63
CA GLN A 15 -0.60 39.59 7.57
C GLN A 15 -2.04 39.54 8.07
N ASP A 16 -2.89 40.40 7.50
CA ASP A 16 -4.34 40.38 7.74
C ASP A 16 -4.97 39.31 6.83
N ASN A 17 -4.96 38.05 7.28
CA ASN A 17 -5.41 36.93 6.45
C ASN A 17 -6.94 36.91 6.32
N ASP A 18 -7.66 37.34 7.35
CA ASP A 18 -9.12 37.35 7.37
C ASP A 18 -9.75 38.67 6.91
N CYS A 19 -8.92 39.67 6.53
CA CYS A 19 -9.32 40.99 6.06
C CYS A 19 -10.22 41.76 7.04
N ASP A 20 -10.05 41.54 8.36
CA ASP A 20 -10.79 42.23 9.41
C ASP A 20 -10.16 43.58 9.82
N GLY A 21 -8.95 43.87 9.31
CA GLY A 21 -8.17 45.07 9.58
C GLY A 21 -7.10 44.91 10.65
N SER A 22 -6.86 43.70 11.15
CA SER A 22 -5.78 43.32 12.07
C SER A 22 -4.86 42.31 11.40
N SER A 23 -3.53 42.49 11.51
CA SER A 23 -2.55 41.57 10.91
C SER A 23 -2.05 40.46 11.84
N ASP A 24 -2.34 40.59 13.13
CA ASP A 24 -2.04 39.61 14.17
C ASP A 24 -2.89 40.02 15.39
N PRO A 25 -4.15 39.57 15.48
CA PRO A 25 -5.06 39.97 16.55
C PRO A 25 -4.56 39.52 17.92
N ASN A 26 -5.08 40.15 18.98
CA ASN A 26 -4.72 39.83 20.37
C ASN A 26 -4.94 38.34 20.73
N THR A 27 -5.78 37.63 19.98
CA THR A 27 -5.99 36.18 20.11
C THR A 27 -4.74 35.37 19.80
N CYS A 28 -3.80 35.90 19.01
CA CYS A 28 -2.48 35.30 18.76
C CYS A 28 -1.54 35.39 19.96
N MET A 29 -1.86 36.24 20.96
CA MET A 29 -1.07 36.40 22.19
C MET A 29 0.41 36.80 21.96
N GLY A 30 0.73 37.36 20.79
CA GLY A 30 2.11 37.65 20.39
C GLY A 30 2.97 36.41 20.12
N LEU A 31 2.33 35.27 19.87
CA LEU A 31 2.95 34.02 19.47
C LEU A 31 2.70 33.75 18.00
N GLY A 32 3.55 32.93 17.39
CA GLY A 32 3.26 32.26 16.14
C GLY A 32 3.60 30.77 16.18
N THR A 33 3.42 30.11 15.04
CA THR A 33 3.58 28.66 14.86
C THR A 33 4.66 28.27 13.85
N TYR A 34 5.60 29.17 13.60
CA TYR A 34 6.73 29.00 12.69
C TYR A 34 7.92 28.32 13.38
N VAL A 35 8.39 27.24 12.78
CA VAL A 35 9.47 26.39 13.29
C VAL A 35 10.62 26.37 12.30
N SER A 36 11.83 26.72 12.75
CA SER A 36 13.07 26.54 11.99
C SER A 36 14.16 26.01 12.91
N GLN A 37 14.68 24.82 12.60
CA GLN A 37 15.83 24.27 13.33
C GLN A 37 17.08 25.15 13.18
N LEU A 38 17.25 25.78 12.01
CA LEU A 38 18.48 26.45 11.64
C LEU A 38 18.56 27.89 12.17
N ASP A 39 17.41 28.56 12.33
CA ASP A 39 17.34 29.98 12.73
C ASP A 39 16.53 30.21 14.02
N GLY A 40 15.75 29.23 14.49
CA GLY A 40 14.88 29.36 15.65
C GLY A 40 15.54 29.09 17.01
N ASP A 41 14.88 29.52 18.08
CA ASP A 41 15.29 29.29 19.48
C ASP A 41 14.08 29.00 20.38
N ASP A 42 14.05 27.85 21.05
CA ASP A 42 12.95 27.50 21.96
C ASP A 42 12.92 28.30 23.27
N ILE A 43 14.00 29.03 23.59
CA ILE A 43 14.12 29.86 24.79
C ILE A 43 13.61 31.29 24.53
N SER A 44 14.00 31.87 23.39
CA SER A 44 13.71 33.27 23.06
C SER A 44 12.80 33.49 21.85
N GLY A 45 12.57 32.45 21.05
CA GLY A 45 11.63 32.45 19.93
C GLY A 45 10.18 32.50 20.41
N ASP A 46 9.40 33.37 19.78
CA ASP A 46 7.95 33.48 19.97
C ASP A 46 7.17 32.70 18.91
N GLY A 47 7.84 32.17 17.89
CA GLY A 47 7.26 31.38 16.82
C GLY A 47 6.68 32.23 15.69
N THR A 48 6.93 33.54 15.67
CA THR A 48 6.63 34.38 14.50
C THR A 48 7.60 34.10 13.36
N GLN A 49 7.27 34.52 12.14
CA GLN A 49 8.17 34.40 10.99
C GLN A 49 9.53 35.07 11.21
N GLN A 50 9.59 36.14 12.02
CA GLN A 50 10.82 36.89 12.29
C GLN A 50 11.61 36.36 13.50
N ASN A 51 10.99 35.51 14.33
CA ASN A 51 11.60 34.95 15.54
C ASN A 51 11.06 33.53 15.80
N PRO A 52 11.34 32.58 14.88
CA PRO A 52 10.77 31.24 14.94
C PRO A 52 11.28 30.45 16.15
N VAL A 53 10.55 29.39 16.50
CA VAL A 53 11.00 28.42 17.50
C VAL A 53 11.83 27.31 16.84
N ALA A 54 12.66 26.61 17.63
CA ALA A 54 13.62 25.64 17.09
C ALA A 54 13.02 24.24 16.87
N THR A 55 12.04 23.86 17.69
CA THR A 55 11.45 22.50 17.67
C THR A 55 9.99 22.47 17.27
N ILE A 56 9.59 21.36 16.64
CA ILE A 56 8.19 21.10 16.26
C ILE A 56 7.34 20.99 17.52
N ALA A 57 7.86 20.37 18.59
CA ALA A 57 7.19 20.30 19.88
C ALA A 57 6.84 21.70 20.44
N LYS A 58 7.75 22.66 20.30
CA LYS A 58 7.51 24.04 20.75
C LYS A 58 6.50 24.77 19.85
N GLY A 59 6.57 24.58 18.53
CA GLY A 59 5.59 25.12 17.58
C GLY A 59 4.16 24.63 17.84
N MET A 60 3.99 23.32 18.06
CA MET A 60 2.70 22.74 18.45
C MET A 60 2.21 23.27 19.81
N ALA A 61 3.11 23.46 20.78
CA ALA A 61 2.74 24.05 22.07
C ALA A 61 2.21 25.49 21.91
N ASN A 62 2.80 26.29 21.02
CA ASN A 62 2.29 27.61 20.69
C ASN A 62 0.90 27.52 20.02
N ALA A 63 0.71 26.64 19.04
CA ALA A 63 -0.57 26.43 18.39
C ALA A 63 -1.69 26.07 19.39
N VAL A 64 -1.41 25.18 20.35
CA VAL A 64 -2.36 24.86 21.43
C VAL A 64 -2.71 26.07 22.29
N MET A 65 -1.71 26.91 22.63
CA MET A 65 -1.95 28.12 23.44
C MET A 65 -2.79 29.15 22.71
N ILE A 66 -2.58 29.31 21.40
CA ILE A 66 -3.36 30.22 20.55
C ILE A 66 -4.80 29.71 20.38
N GLY A 67 -4.98 28.40 20.15
CA GLY A 67 -6.27 27.78 19.87
C GLY A 67 -6.69 27.94 18.40
N ASN A 68 -7.99 27.81 18.10
CA ASN A 68 -8.55 28.00 16.74
C ASN A 68 -7.83 27.20 15.63
N SER A 69 -7.42 25.96 15.92
CA SER A 69 -6.88 25.03 14.92
C SER A 69 -5.67 25.58 14.14
N GLN A 70 -4.79 26.35 14.80
CA GLN A 70 -3.61 26.91 14.14
C GLN A 70 -2.70 25.82 13.58
N PRO A 71 -2.32 25.88 12.29
CA PRO A 71 -1.33 24.97 11.72
C PRO A 71 0.08 25.33 12.21
N VAL A 72 1.01 24.38 12.11
CA VAL A 72 2.44 24.57 12.39
C VAL A 72 3.23 24.49 11.09
N PHE A 73 3.96 25.56 10.78
CA PHE A 73 4.78 25.69 9.58
C PHE A 73 6.23 25.33 9.92
N VAL A 74 6.75 24.30 9.26
CA VAL A 74 8.07 23.74 9.56
C VAL A 74 9.01 23.96 8.38
N ALA A 75 10.09 24.67 8.63
CA ALA A 75 11.13 24.94 7.65
C ALA A 75 12.00 23.72 7.37
N GLU A 76 12.87 23.81 6.36
CA GLU A 76 13.90 22.83 6.07
C GLU A 76 14.81 22.58 7.28
N GLY A 77 15.23 21.32 7.46
CA GLY A 77 16.02 20.92 8.61
C GLY A 77 15.87 19.43 8.94
N ASP A 78 16.68 18.96 9.88
CA ASP A 78 16.65 17.59 10.41
C ASP A 78 16.27 17.58 11.89
N TYR A 79 14.97 17.53 12.15
CA TYR A 79 14.35 17.58 13.47
C TYR A 79 14.49 16.23 14.17
N ASN A 80 15.55 16.09 14.97
CA ASN A 80 15.83 14.90 15.77
C ASN A 80 15.05 14.91 17.10
N GLU A 81 13.74 14.71 17.00
CA GLU A 81 12.82 14.71 18.14
C GLU A 81 11.72 13.64 18.00
N LYS A 82 10.96 13.39 19.08
CA LYS A 82 9.72 12.60 19.01
C LYS A 82 8.54 13.56 18.88
N VAL A 83 7.82 13.48 17.76
CA VAL A 83 6.62 14.28 17.53
C VAL A 83 5.39 13.46 17.90
N ASN A 84 4.64 13.90 18.91
CA ASN A 84 3.31 13.37 19.18
C ASN A 84 2.30 14.34 18.59
N LEU A 85 1.46 13.88 17.66
CA LEU A 85 0.43 14.72 17.06
C LEU A 85 -0.55 15.20 18.13
N ILE A 86 -1.08 16.39 17.90
CA ILE A 86 -2.14 17.00 18.70
C ILE A 86 -3.34 17.16 17.78
N GLU A 87 -4.51 16.82 18.30
CA GLU A 87 -5.74 16.88 17.50
C GLU A 87 -6.02 18.30 17.04
N ASP A 88 -6.47 18.45 15.80
CA ASP A 88 -6.86 19.71 15.17
C ASP A 88 -5.70 20.70 14.96
N ILE A 89 -4.45 20.18 14.91
CA ILE A 89 -3.25 20.95 14.59
C ILE A 89 -2.54 20.30 13.40
N ASP A 90 -2.63 20.95 12.24
CA ASP A 90 -1.94 20.50 11.04
C ASP A 90 -0.43 20.73 11.15
N LEU A 91 0.35 19.76 10.69
CA LEU A 91 1.79 19.92 10.50
C LEU A 91 2.09 20.08 9.00
N LEU A 92 2.70 21.21 8.65
CA LEU A 92 3.00 21.58 7.28
C LEU A 92 4.52 21.73 7.11
N GLY A 93 5.16 20.76 6.45
CA GLY A 93 6.57 20.80 6.11
C GLY A 93 6.82 21.41 4.72
N GLY A 94 8.08 21.63 4.38
CA GLY A 94 8.47 22.09 3.05
C GLY A 94 8.73 23.58 2.92
N TYR A 95 8.92 24.30 4.03
CA TYR A 95 9.11 25.75 4.03
C TYR A 95 10.58 26.15 4.01
N HIS A 96 10.90 27.32 3.44
CA HIS A 96 12.25 27.88 3.44
C HIS A 96 12.52 28.83 4.62
N CYS A 97 13.45 28.49 5.51
CA CYS A 97 13.98 29.37 6.54
C CYS A 97 15.38 28.98 7.01
N ALA A 98 16.38 29.65 6.44
CA ALA A 98 17.78 29.55 6.83
C ALA A 98 18.29 30.88 7.42
N PRO A 99 19.41 30.87 8.17
CA PRO A 99 20.01 32.09 8.70
C PRO A 99 20.31 33.11 7.60
N ASN A 100 19.70 34.29 7.72
CA ASN A 100 19.75 35.41 6.76
C ASN A 100 18.98 35.20 5.43
N ASP A 101 18.25 34.10 5.27
CA ASP A 101 17.45 33.81 4.09
C ASP A 101 16.21 32.99 4.49
N CYS A 102 15.18 33.69 4.93
CA CYS A 102 13.96 33.10 5.48
C CYS A 102 12.74 33.73 4.81
N THR A 103 12.29 33.12 3.72
CA THR A 103 11.18 33.61 2.91
C THR A 103 9.86 32.93 3.24
N TRP A 104 9.91 31.77 3.91
CA TRP A 104 8.75 30.90 4.16
C TRP A 104 8.02 30.50 2.87
N ASP A 105 8.74 30.41 1.75
CA ASP A 105 8.21 29.82 0.53
C ASP A 105 8.02 28.31 0.72
N ASN A 106 6.90 27.77 0.23
CA ASN A 106 6.61 26.34 0.31
C ASN A 106 6.99 25.63 -0.99
N ASP A 107 7.98 24.76 -0.90
CA ASP A 107 8.36 23.79 -1.93
C ASP A 107 8.95 22.55 -1.25
N PRO A 108 8.11 21.55 -0.91
CA PRO A 108 8.55 20.33 -0.22
C PRO A 108 9.56 19.48 -1.00
N GLN A 109 9.76 19.73 -2.31
CA GLN A 109 10.79 19.04 -3.08
C GLN A 109 12.18 19.70 -2.91
N THR A 110 12.21 21.01 -2.65
CA THR A 110 13.44 21.79 -2.48
C THR A 110 13.81 21.96 -1.01
N TYR A 111 12.83 22.30 -0.16
CA TYR A 111 13.03 22.65 1.24
C TYR A 111 12.68 21.46 2.15
N LEU A 112 13.60 20.52 2.31
CA LEU A 112 13.34 19.27 3.01
C LEU A 112 13.16 19.46 4.52
N SER A 113 11.93 19.33 5.02
CA SER A 113 11.63 19.18 6.45
C SER A 113 11.67 17.71 6.84
N GLN A 114 12.74 17.28 7.52
CA GLN A 114 12.93 15.90 7.94
C GLN A 114 12.69 15.72 9.44
N ILE A 115 11.83 14.77 9.82
CA ILE A 115 11.71 14.30 11.20
C ILE A 115 12.50 12.99 11.34
N SER A 116 13.53 13.01 12.19
CA SER A 116 14.37 11.84 12.49
C SER A 116 13.96 11.19 13.81
N ALA A 117 13.52 9.94 13.74
CA ALA A 117 13.05 9.20 14.91
C ALA A 117 14.16 9.01 15.96
N THR A 118 13.91 9.54 17.16
CA THR A 118 14.76 9.33 18.35
C THR A 118 14.50 7.98 19.04
N ASP A 119 13.31 7.42 18.82
CA ASP A 119 12.88 6.13 19.38
C ASP A 119 12.35 5.17 18.30
N ASN A 120 11.56 4.18 18.72
CA ASN A 120 11.03 3.15 17.83
C ASN A 120 9.74 3.56 17.09
N GLU A 121 9.10 4.67 17.46
CA GLU A 121 7.81 5.07 16.91
C GLU A 121 7.90 6.27 15.96
N GLY A 122 8.95 7.11 16.11
CA GLY A 122 9.16 8.30 15.30
C GLY A 122 8.07 9.35 15.56
N VAL A 123 7.22 9.60 14.56
CA VAL A 123 5.99 10.40 14.72
C VAL A 123 4.87 9.51 15.26
N ARG A 124 4.11 9.98 16.26
CA ARG A 124 3.03 9.22 16.87
C ARG A 124 1.69 9.95 16.81
N ALA A 125 0.70 9.33 16.16
CA ALA A 125 -0.70 9.74 16.25
C ALA A 125 -1.43 8.87 17.29
N GLY A 126 -1.97 9.48 18.35
CA GLY A 126 -2.73 8.79 19.40
C GLY A 126 -4.18 8.47 19.01
N ASP A 127 -4.92 7.87 19.94
CA ASP A 127 -6.34 7.48 19.78
C ASP A 127 -7.31 8.66 19.64
N GLY A 128 -6.91 9.84 20.12
CA GLY A 128 -7.66 11.09 19.96
C GLY A 128 -7.47 11.78 18.61
N ILE A 129 -6.57 11.31 17.75
CA ILE A 129 -6.22 12.00 16.49
C ILE A 129 -7.14 11.55 15.36
N THR A 130 -7.88 12.46 14.72
CA THR A 130 -8.79 12.16 13.60
C THR A 130 -8.32 12.77 12.28
N ARG A 131 -9.10 12.58 11.20
CA ARG A 131 -8.79 13.10 9.86
C ARG A 131 -8.75 14.62 9.76
N ILE A 132 -9.23 15.35 10.78
CA ILE A 132 -9.07 16.82 10.85
C ILE A 132 -7.62 17.22 11.09
N THR A 133 -6.79 16.32 11.62
CA THR A 133 -5.36 16.54 11.81
C THR A 133 -4.61 16.01 10.60
N MET A 134 -3.94 16.92 9.88
CA MET A 134 -3.15 16.61 8.70
C MET A 134 -1.65 16.66 8.97
N VAL A 135 -0.91 15.74 8.34
CA VAL A 135 0.55 15.82 8.22
C VAL A 135 0.91 15.84 6.74
N THR A 136 1.63 16.86 6.29
CA THR A 136 2.01 17.00 4.88
C THR A 136 3.38 17.65 4.67
N GLY A 137 4.06 17.31 3.57
CA GLY A 137 5.31 17.94 3.16
C GLY A 137 6.55 17.51 3.95
N PHE A 138 6.48 16.41 4.71
CA PHE A 138 7.62 15.92 5.50
C PHE A 138 8.35 14.74 4.86
N THR A 139 9.63 14.62 5.18
CA THR A 139 10.28 13.30 5.24
C THR A 139 10.29 12.80 6.67
N ILE A 140 9.72 11.62 6.93
CA ILE A 140 9.63 11.02 8.26
C ILE A 140 10.45 9.73 8.27
N ALA A 141 11.58 9.76 8.97
CA ALA A 141 12.59 8.70 8.94
C ALA A 141 12.64 7.90 10.25
N GLY A 142 12.50 6.58 10.13
CA GLY A 142 12.68 5.63 11.22
C GLY A 142 14.16 5.45 11.59
N ARG A 143 14.39 5.05 12.85
CA ARG A 143 15.75 4.97 13.41
C ARG A 143 16.60 3.90 12.71
N THR A 144 17.88 4.22 12.45
CA THR A 144 18.80 3.38 11.67
C THR A 144 20.06 2.99 12.46
N GLY A 145 20.73 1.90 12.07
CA GLY A 145 22.06 1.53 12.56
C GLY A 145 22.10 0.92 13.96
N PHE A 146 20.98 0.38 14.46
CA PHE A 146 20.90 -0.15 15.82
C PHE A 146 20.12 -1.47 15.90
N ASN A 147 20.21 -2.13 17.07
CA ASN A 147 19.47 -3.34 17.39
C ASN A 147 18.27 -3.00 18.29
N PRO A 148 17.02 -3.08 17.78
CA PRO A 148 15.84 -2.84 18.61
C PRO A 148 15.54 -3.99 19.58
N GLY A 149 16.17 -5.16 19.45
CA GLY A 149 15.83 -6.37 20.20
C GLY A 149 14.75 -7.23 19.51
N ASN A 150 14.62 -8.48 19.91
CA ASN A 150 13.62 -9.40 19.36
C ASN A 150 12.21 -9.01 19.82
N GLY A 151 11.22 -9.16 18.93
CA GLY A 151 9.82 -8.78 19.14
C GLY A 151 9.56 -7.28 18.97
N ASN A 152 10.62 -6.46 18.82
CA ASN A 152 10.47 -5.02 18.70
C ASN A 152 10.30 -4.56 17.26
N THR A 153 9.60 -3.44 17.14
CA THR A 153 9.22 -2.81 15.88
C THR A 153 9.80 -1.41 15.85
N VAL A 154 10.32 -0.99 14.70
CA VAL A 154 10.73 0.38 14.41
C VAL A 154 9.83 0.92 13.32
N ALA A 155 9.32 2.13 13.45
CA ALA A 155 8.55 2.80 12.43
C ALA A 155 9.06 4.24 12.22
N GLY A 156 8.92 4.77 11.00
CA GLY A 156 9.01 6.20 10.77
C GLY A 156 7.84 6.93 11.43
N MET A 157 6.63 6.40 11.23
CA MET A 157 5.41 6.87 11.89
C MET A 157 4.57 5.72 12.45
N THR A 158 4.03 5.91 13.65
CA THR A 158 3.07 5.01 14.28
C THR A 158 1.73 5.73 14.48
N VAL A 159 0.68 5.21 13.83
CA VAL A 159 -0.71 5.56 14.13
C VAL A 159 -1.25 4.56 15.14
N ALA A 160 -1.33 4.99 16.40
CA ALA A 160 -1.78 4.18 17.52
C ALA A 160 -3.25 4.47 17.83
N GLN A 161 -4.14 3.83 17.05
CA GLN A 161 -5.61 3.89 17.15
C GLN A 161 -6.28 5.18 16.63
N GLY A 162 -5.50 6.19 16.25
CA GLY A 162 -5.99 7.38 15.55
C GLY A 162 -6.29 7.14 14.07
N THR A 163 -6.72 8.20 13.41
CA THR A 163 -7.17 8.26 12.00
C THR A 163 -6.73 9.56 11.30
N PRO A 164 -5.46 10.01 11.42
CA PRO A 164 -5.01 11.25 10.78
C PRO A 164 -5.08 11.21 9.25
N SER A 165 -5.01 12.39 8.64
CA SER A 165 -4.78 12.55 7.20
C SER A 165 -3.28 12.68 6.91
N LEU A 166 -2.70 11.72 6.20
CA LEU A 166 -1.27 11.66 5.87
C LEU A 166 -1.11 11.88 4.36
N VAL A 167 -0.70 13.09 3.97
CA VAL A 167 -0.77 13.54 2.57
C VAL A 167 0.56 14.06 2.07
N ASN A 168 1.04 13.64 0.89
CA ASN A 168 2.25 14.18 0.25
C ASN A 168 3.52 14.16 1.14
N ASN A 169 3.73 13.07 1.87
CA ASN A 169 4.93 12.85 2.67
C ASN A 169 5.85 11.81 2.05
N VAL A 170 7.08 11.77 2.54
CA VAL A 170 8.03 10.67 2.32
C VAL A 170 8.21 9.91 3.64
N PHE A 171 7.76 8.67 3.71
CA PHE A 171 7.99 7.81 4.88
C PHE A 171 9.13 6.84 4.61
N VAL A 172 10.12 6.78 5.51
CA VAL A 172 11.28 5.90 5.37
C VAL A 172 11.42 5.04 6.61
N GLY A 173 11.29 3.72 6.46
CA GLY A 173 11.55 2.77 7.55
C GLY A 173 13.02 2.72 7.93
N GLY A 174 13.30 2.37 9.18
CA GLY A 174 14.66 2.28 9.71
C GLY A 174 15.46 1.07 9.19
N ASN A 175 16.78 1.24 9.00
CA ASN A 175 17.68 0.12 8.71
C ASN A 175 18.20 -0.48 10.03
N ILE A 176 17.62 -1.59 10.46
CA ILE A 176 17.92 -2.24 11.74
C ILE A 176 18.78 -3.49 11.58
N MET A 177 19.51 -3.88 12.62
CA MET A 177 20.45 -5.01 12.57
C MET A 177 20.56 -5.76 13.91
N GLY A 178 21.12 -6.98 13.88
CA GLY A 178 21.49 -7.72 15.11
C GLY A 178 20.34 -8.40 15.86
N CYS A 179 19.16 -8.53 15.25
CA CYS A 179 17.97 -9.17 15.82
C CYS A 179 17.43 -10.26 14.88
N ASN A 180 16.69 -11.23 15.43
CA ASN A 180 16.16 -12.39 14.71
C ASN A 180 14.64 -12.30 14.47
N GLN A 181 13.93 -11.47 15.24
CA GLN A 181 12.47 -11.32 15.18
C GLN A 181 12.08 -9.85 15.33
N CYS A 182 12.74 -8.97 14.59
CA CYS A 182 12.48 -7.53 14.62
C CYS A 182 11.81 -7.08 13.32
N SER A 183 11.10 -5.96 13.38
CA SER A 183 10.46 -5.41 12.19
C SER A 183 10.73 -3.93 12.02
N THR A 184 10.74 -3.49 10.77
CA THR A 184 10.87 -2.08 10.40
C THR A 184 9.73 -1.70 9.46
N HIS A 185 9.15 -0.52 9.68
CA HIS A 185 8.02 0.01 8.91
C HIS A 185 8.25 1.45 8.48
N GLY A 186 7.79 1.83 7.30
CA GLY A 186 7.62 3.26 6.98
C GLY A 186 6.51 3.85 7.83
N LEU A 187 5.31 3.26 7.70
CA LEU A 187 4.09 3.62 8.40
C LEU A 187 3.46 2.38 9.06
N LEU A 188 3.26 2.46 10.38
CA LEU A 188 2.61 1.42 11.17
C LEU A 188 1.27 1.91 11.70
N ILE A 189 0.18 1.29 11.25
CA ILE A 189 -1.19 1.61 11.66
C ILE A 189 -1.71 0.49 12.56
N LEU A 190 -2.03 0.85 13.80
CA LEU A 190 -2.55 -0.02 14.83
C LEU A 190 -4.04 0.29 15.03
N GLY A 191 -4.89 -0.73 14.87
CA GLY A 191 -6.36 -0.74 15.02
C GLY A 191 -7.08 0.57 15.35
N THR A 192 -7.95 1.06 14.46
CA THR A 192 -8.61 2.37 14.58
C THR A 192 -9.80 2.34 15.55
N GLN A 193 -10.09 3.46 16.23
CA GLN A 193 -11.22 3.55 17.17
C GLN A 193 -12.16 4.74 16.96
N ASN A 194 -11.70 5.82 16.34
CA ASN A 194 -12.37 7.12 16.42
C ASN A 194 -13.06 7.59 15.13
N ASP A 195 -12.69 7.05 13.96
CA ASP A 195 -13.33 7.36 12.67
C ASP A 195 -13.58 6.07 11.88
N PRO A 196 -14.83 5.79 11.43
CA PRO A 196 -15.13 4.63 10.58
C PRO A 196 -14.40 4.65 9.22
N ALA A 197 -13.97 5.80 8.72
CA ALA A 197 -13.18 5.90 7.49
C ALA A 197 -11.71 5.49 7.70
N GLY A 198 -11.24 5.42 8.95
CA GLY A 198 -9.87 5.04 9.24
C GLY A 198 -8.82 6.10 8.84
N VAL A 199 -7.54 5.70 8.79
CA VAL A 199 -6.44 6.59 8.39
C VAL A 199 -6.54 6.91 6.89
N LEU A 200 -6.33 8.17 6.49
CA LEU A 200 -6.12 8.52 5.08
C LEU A 200 -4.61 8.54 4.79
N VAL A 201 -4.17 7.80 3.77
CA VAL A 201 -2.79 7.76 3.30
C VAL A 201 -2.82 8.06 1.80
N ASP A 202 -2.57 9.31 1.44
CA ASP A 202 -2.74 9.80 0.06
C ASP A 202 -1.51 10.53 -0.51
N GLY A 203 -1.13 10.24 -1.75
CA GLY A 203 -0.05 10.99 -2.44
C GLY A 203 1.35 10.83 -1.83
N ASN A 204 1.58 9.81 -0.99
CA ASN A 204 2.86 9.65 -0.30
C ASN A 204 3.85 8.78 -1.08
N ARG A 205 5.14 8.97 -0.79
CA ARG A 205 6.21 8.03 -1.13
C ARG A 205 6.61 7.25 0.11
N ILE A 206 6.36 5.94 0.15
CA ILE A 206 6.55 5.12 1.35
C ILE A 206 7.56 4.01 1.07
N ILE A 207 8.67 4.01 1.81
CA ILE A 207 9.78 3.07 1.62
C ILE A 207 10.01 2.33 2.94
N ALA A 208 10.00 1.01 2.91
CA ALA A 208 10.41 0.24 4.08
C ALA A 208 11.93 0.25 4.27
N GLY A 209 12.39 0.11 5.50
CA GLY A 209 13.81 -0.07 5.82
C GLY A 209 14.27 -1.52 5.69
N ASN A 210 15.53 -1.77 6.00
CA ASN A 210 16.09 -3.13 6.05
C ASN A 210 15.95 -3.75 7.45
N SER A 211 15.55 -5.01 7.51
CA SER A 211 15.48 -5.80 8.75
C SER A 211 15.96 -7.23 8.49
N PRO A 212 16.71 -7.86 9.41
CA PRO A 212 17.04 -9.29 9.30
C PRO A 212 15.82 -10.22 9.31
N ALA A 213 14.65 -9.73 9.73
CA ALA A 213 13.41 -10.50 9.80
C ALA A 213 12.31 -9.87 8.93
N THR A 214 11.50 -8.95 9.47
CA THR A 214 10.36 -8.39 8.72
C THR A 214 10.58 -6.94 8.31
N SER A 215 10.26 -6.60 7.06
CA SER A 215 10.30 -5.24 6.52
C SER A 215 8.98 -4.96 5.81
N ALA A 216 8.29 -3.86 6.14
CA ALA A 216 7.09 -3.46 5.42
C ALA A 216 7.01 -1.94 5.21
N ALA A 217 6.47 -1.45 4.09
CA ALA A 217 6.37 0.00 3.93
C ALA A 217 5.16 0.54 4.72
N VAL A 218 3.98 -0.05 4.49
CA VAL A 218 2.76 0.19 5.26
C VAL A 218 2.31 -1.10 5.92
N THR A 219 1.99 -1.04 7.22
CA THR A 219 1.42 -2.18 7.95
C THR A 219 0.15 -1.80 8.68
N LEU A 220 -0.93 -2.56 8.43
CA LEU A 220 -2.16 -2.58 9.21
C LEU A 220 -2.09 -3.75 10.19
N ARG A 221 -2.18 -3.47 11.49
CA ARG A 221 -2.09 -4.50 12.54
C ARG A 221 -3.21 -4.34 13.57
N THR A 222 -3.77 -5.47 13.99
CA THR A 222 -4.73 -5.51 15.09
C THR A 222 -4.06 -5.04 16.37
N PHE A 223 -4.74 -4.18 17.13
CA PHE A 223 -4.36 -3.88 18.50
C PHE A 223 -5.52 -4.24 19.42
N GLN A 224 -6.44 -3.31 19.67
CA GLN A 224 -7.73 -3.61 20.30
C GLN A 224 -8.80 -3.93 19.25
N ASN A 225 -8.80 -3.19 18.15
CA ASN A 225 -9.64 -3.39 16.97
C ASN A 225 -8.77 -3.74 15.74
N PRO A 226 -9.34 -4.27 14.65
CA PRO A 226 -8.69 -4.29 13.36
C PRO A 226 -8.48 -2.84 12.85
N ALA A 227 -7.56 -2.66 11.92
CA ALA A 227 -7.25 -1.35 11.37
C ALA A 227 -8.09 -1.07 10.13
N ILE A 228 -8.46 0.20 9.94
CA ILE A 228 -9.13 0.71 8.74
C ILE A 228 -8.23 1.80 8.15
N ALA A 229 -8.00 1.75 6.84
CA ALA A 229 -7.28 2.80 6.13
C ALA A 229 -7.73 2.90 4.67
N GLU A 230 -7.68 4.12 4.15
CA GLU A 230 -7.75 4.43 2.72
C GLU A 230 -6.33 4.75 2.25
N ILE A 231 -5.75 3.83 1.48
CA ILE A 231 -4.39 3.93 0.94
C ILE A 231 -4.51 4.21 -0.55
N THR A 232 -4.33 5.47 -0.95
CA THR A 232 -4.61 5.95 -2.31
C THR A 232 -3.47 6.74 -2.94
N ASN A 233 -3.28 6.61 -4.25
CA ASN A 233 -2.36 7.47 -5.02
C ASN A 233 -0.91 7.51 -4.47
N ASN A 234 -0.45 6.44 -3.82
CA ASN A 234 0.88 6.38 -3.24
C ASN A 234 1.85 5.62 -4.14
N TRP A 235 3.13 5.96 -4.00
CA TRP A 235 4.23 5.13 -4.45
C TRP A 235 4.80 4.36 -3.24
N ILE A 236 4.72 3.04 -3.23
CA ILE A 236 5.00 2.21 -2.05
C ILE A 236 6.01 1.12 -2.39
N LYS A 237 7.11 1.02 -1.64
CA LYS A 237 8.17 0.03 -1.87
C LYS A 237 8.59 -0.72 -0.62
N GLY A 238 8.52 -2.05 -0.67
CA GLY A 238 9.07 -2.94 0.35
C GLY A 238 10.60 -2.86 0.44
N GLY A 239 11.14 -3.13 1.62
CA GLY A 239 12.57 -3.07 1.91
C GLY A 239 13.23 -4.45 1.80
N SER A 240 14.32 -4.66 2.53
CA SER A 240 14.99 -5.97 2.56
C SER A 240 14.74 -6.71 3.87
N GLY A 241 14.42 -8.00 3.80
CA GLY A 241 14.26 -8.87 4.98
C GLY A 241 13.84 -10.30 4.63
N GLN A 242 13.72 -11.18 5.62
CA GLN A 242 13.16 -12.54 5.40
C GLN A 242 11.74 -12.48 4.88
N TYR A 243 10.94 -11.63 5.51
CA TYR A 243 9.60 -11.32 5.06
C TYR A 243 9.58 -9.86 4.68
N THR A 244 9.29 -9.57 3.42
CA THR A 244 9.20 -8.20 2.95
C THR A 244 7.88 -7.96 2.25
N ARG A 245 7.23 -6.84 2.58
CA ARG A 245 5.94 -6.42 2.05
C ARG A 245 6.01 -4.95 1.67
N ALA A 246 5.35 -4.52 0.60
CA ALA A 246 5.14 -3.09 0.43
C ALA A 246 3.96 -2.67 1.31
N VAL A 247 2.82 -3.36 1.17
CA VAL A 247 1.64 -3.20 2.02
C VAL A 247 1.34 -4.52 2.74
N SER A 248 1.26 -4.46 4.06
CA SER A 248 0.82 -5.55 4.92
C SER A 248 -0.54 -5.22 5.54
N ALA A 249 -1.60 -5.59 4.84
CA ALA A 249 -3.01 -5.38 5.19
C ALA A 249 -3.63 -6.64 5.83
N PHE A 250 -2.91 -7.28 6.75
CA PHE A 250 -3.31 -8.56 7.36
C PHE A 250 -4.41 -8.41 8.43
N ALA A 251 -4.62 -7.20 8.94
CA ALA A 251 -5.58 -6.91 10.00
C ALA A 251 -6.67 -5.93 9.55
N SER A 252 -7.10 -6.05 8.30
CA SER A 252 -8.03 -5.12 7.68
C SER A 252 -9.47 -5.36 8.15
N ALA A 253 -10.17 -4.26 8.44
CA ALA A 253 -11.60 -4.25 8.73
C ALA A 253 -12.42 -3.71 7.54
N PRO A 254 -13.75 -3.94 7.55
CA PRO A 254 -14.66 -3.33 6.58
C PRO A 254 -14.41 -1.83 6.45
N GLY A 255 -14.33 -1.33 5.21
CA GLY A 255 -13.93 0.05 4.89
C GLY A 255 -12.47 0.23 4.48
N THR A 256 -11.60 -0.77 4.68
CA THR A 256 -10.20 -0.72 4.23
C THR A 256 -10.11 -0.77 2.70
N GLN A 257 -9.35 0.16 2.12
CA GLN A 257 -9.22 0.32 0.67
C GLN A 257 -7.76 0.56 0.29
N ILE A 258 -7.29 -0.14 -0.74
CA ILE A 258 -5.98 0.04 -1.36
C ILE A 258 -6.24 0.34 -2.82
N ARG A 259 -6.18 1.61 -3.24
CA ARG A 259 -6.52 2.02 -4.61
C ARG A 259 -5.52 2.91 -5.32
N ASN A 260 -5.39 2.75 -6.63
CA ASN A 260 -4.65 3.69 -7.48
C ASN A 260 -3.20 3.92 -7.02
N ASN A 261 -2.57 2.90 -6.43
CA ASN A 261 -1.18 2.98 -5.97
C ASN A 261 -0.23 2.33 -6.97
N GLU A 262 1.01 2.79 -6.97
CA GLU A 262 2.14 2.04 -7.49
C GLU A 262 2.82 1.30 -6.35
N ILE A 263 2.86 -0.04 -6.41
CA ILE A 263 3.28 -0.87 -5.28
C ILE A 263 4.34 -1.88 -5.71
N PHE A 264 5.50 -1.86 -5.04
CA PHE A 264 6.66 -2.69 -5.39
C PHE A 264 7.08 -3.57 -4.21
N ALA A 265 7.13 -4.87 -4.46
CA ALA A 265 7.69 -5.84 -3.54
C ALA A 265 9.16 -5.51 -3.21
N GLY A 266 9.59 -5.84 -2.00
CA GLY A 266 10.98 -5.67 -1.58
C GLY A 266 11.84 -6.90 -1.85
N ASN A 267 13.06 -6.90 -1.30
CA ASN A 267 14.02 -7.99 -1.47
C ASN A 267 13.94 -9.00 -0.33
N GLN A 268 13.61 -10.25 -0.66
CA GLN A 268 13.71 -11.35 0.28
C GLN A 268 15.19 -11.69 0.54
N THR A 269 15.53 -11.83 1.82
CA THR A 269 16.86 -12.22 2.32
C THR A 269 16.73 -13.39 3.29
N GLY A 270 17.82 -14.07 3.60
CA GLY A 270 17.78 -15.25 4.46
C GLY A 270 17.56 -16.52 3.65
N ASN A 271 18.66 -17.25 3.46
CA ASN A 271 18.74 -18.47 2.67
C ASN A 271 17.71 -19.52 3.14
N ASN A 272 16.77 -19.88 2.25
CA ASN A 272 15.66 -20.81 2.48
C ASN A 272 14.67 -20.39 3.58
N ASN A 273 14.44 -19.09 3.77
CA ASN A 273 13.48 -18.61 4.76
C ASN A 273 12.68 -17.40 4.25
N GLY A 274 11.39 -17.38 4.57
CA GLY A 274 10.48 -16.28 4.27
C GLY A 274 10.05 -16.14 2.81
N SER A 275 9.49 -14.97 2.49
CA SER A 275 8.88 -14.64 1.18
C SER A 275 8.78 -13.12 0.98
N THR A 276 8.60 -12.69 -0.27
CA THR A 276 8.31 -11.30 -0.64
C THR A 276 7.01 -11.22 -1.44
N PHE A 277 6.17 -10.26 -1.08
CA PHE A 277 5.00 -9.88 -1.86
C PHE A 277 4.90 -8.36 -1.87
N ALA A 278 4.31 -7.78 -2.92
CA ALA A 278 4.01 -6.35 -2.90
C ALA A 278 2.89 -6.08 -1.90
N ILE A 279 1.83 -6.89 -1.92
CA ILE A 279 0.69 -6.78 -1.01
C ILE A 279 0.45 -8.11 -0.31
N ILE A 280 0.16 -8.08 0.99
CA ILE A 280 -0.52 -9.18 1.69
C ILE A 280 -1.82 -8.67 2.32
N ILE A 281 -2.91 -9.40 2.15
CA ILE A 281 -4.24 -9.09 2.68
C ILE A 281 -4.81 -10.23 3.51
N SER A 282 -5.60 -9.86 4.52
CA SER A 282 -6.53 -10.71 5.25
C SER A 282 -7.64 -9.82 5.86
N GLY A 283 -8.75 -10.41 6.30
CA GLY A 283 -9.94 -9.67 6.73
C GLY A 283 -10.74 -9.14 5.54
N GLU A 284 -11.39 -7.97 5.69
CA GLU A 284 -12.20 -7.35 4.63
C GLU A 284 -11.44 -6.18 3.99
N VAL A 285 -11.25 -6.19 2.67
CA VAL A 285 -10.48 -5.16 1.95
C VAL A 285 -10.85 -5.06 0.48
N ILE A 286 -10.81 -3.83 -0.07
CA ILE A 286 -10.89 -3.60 -1.51
C ILE A 286 -9.49 -3.27 -2.04
N VAL A 287 -9.06 -3.97 -3.09
CA VAL A 287 -7.81 -3.73 -3.83
C VAL A 287 -8.18 -3.41 -5.27
N ASP A 288 -8.14 -2.13 -5.64
CA ASP A 288 -8.71 -1.67 -6.90
C ASP A 288 -7.80 -0.68 -7.65
N GLY A 289 -7.61 -0.85 -8.95
CA GLY A 289 -6.88 0.14 -9.77
C GLY A 289 -5.37 0.25 -9.47
N ASN A 290 -4.73 -0.74 -8.84
CA ASN A 290 -3.31 -0.65 -8.48
C ASN A 290 -2.39 -1.16 -9.60
N ARG A 291 -1.21 -0.52 -9.71
CA ARG A 291 -0.09 -0.96 -10.56
C ARG A 291 0.97 -1.65 -9.69
N ILE A 292 0.91 -2.97 -9.62
CA ILE A 292 1.69 -3.80 -8.71
C ILE A 292 2.87 -4.45 -9.45
N ASN A 293 4.10 -4.15 -9.01
CA ASN A 293 5.36 -4.64 -9.60
C ASN A 293 5.52 -4.38 -11.11
N HIS A 294 4.79 -3.40 -11.65
CA HIS A 294 4.72 -3.15 -13.09
C HIS A 294 6.04 -2.63 -13.69
N ASP A 295 6.84 -1.88 -12.92
CA ASP A 295 8.19 -1.46 -13.32
C ASP A 295 9.25 -2.48 -12.88
N PRO A 296 9.91 -3.18 -13.84
CA PRO A 296 10.95 -4.15 -13.54
C PRO A 296 12.22 -3.55 -12.92
N ASN A 297 12.42 -2.23 -12.98
CA ASN A 297 13.55 -1.55 -12.33
C ASN A 297 13.31 -1.31 -10.84
N GLU A 298 12.05 -1.30 -10.41
CA GLU A 298 11.68 -1.01 -9.03
C GLU A 298 11.39 -2.27 -8.23
N VAL A 299 10.88 -3.33 -8.87
CA VAL A 299 10.52 -4.59 -8.21
C VAL A 299 11.72 -5.26 -7.54
N GLY A 300 11.53 -5.70 -6.29
CA GLY A 300 12.50 -6.51 -5.56
C GLY A 300 12.56 -7.96 -6.05
N SER A 301 13.31 -8.80 -5.33
CA SER A 301 13.57 -10.20 -5.73
C SER A 301 13.32 -11.22 -4.62
N CYS A 302 13.10 -12.47 -5.02
CA CYS A 302 12.87 -13.63 -4.16
C CYS A 302 13.84 -14.79 -4.49
N PRO A 303 15.15 -14.64 -4.22
CA PRO A 303 16.15 -15.59 -4.70
C PRO A 303 16.17 -16.91 -3.91
N SER A 304 15.82 -16.90 -2.62
CA SER A 304 15.93 -18.09 -1.76
C SER A 304 14.82 -18.11 -0.69
N PRO A 305 13.55 -18.19 -1.12
CA PRO A 305 12.44 -18.31 -0.19
C PRO A 305 12.47 -19.64 0.55
N ASN A 306 11.62 -19.78 1.57
CA ASN A 306 11.30 -21.10 2.10
C ASN A 306 10.91 -22.05 0.93
N ALA A 307 11.35 -23.32 0.98
CA ALA A 307 11.26 -24.29 -0.12
C ALA A 307 9.86 -24.46 -0.74
N ASN A 308 8.80 -24.11 -0.01
CA ASN A 308 7.42 -24.18 -0.48
C ASN A 308 6.70 -22.83 -0.53
N ALA A 309 7.40 -21.72 -0.29
CA ALA A 309 6.81 -20.40 -0.34
C ALA A 309 6.77 -19.89 -1.79
N TRP A 310 5.68 -19.18 -2.08
CA TRP A 310 5.58 -18.33 -3.24
C TRP A 310 6.02 -16.92 -2.88
N CYS A 311 6.42 -16.20 -3.91
CA CYS A 311 6.66 -14.77 -3.88
C CYS A 311 5.86 -14.13 -5.02
N GLY A 312 5.50 -12.86 -4.94
CA GLY A 312 4.61 -12.33 -5.97
C GLY A 312 4.12 -10.90 -5.85
N GLY A 313 3.06 -10.62 -6.59
CA GLY A 313 2.31 -9.37 -6.50
C GLY A 313 1.48 -9.31 -5.23
N LEU A 314 0.43 -10.12 -5.17
CA LEU A 314 -0.55 -10.11 -4.08
C LEU A 314 -0.66 -11.48 -3.39
N GLU A 315 -0.73 -11.47 -2.07
CA GLU A 315 -1.00 -12.62 -1.23
C GLU A 315 -2.32 -12.42 -0.47
N SER A 316 -3.29 -13.31 -0.68
CA SER A 316 -4.54 -13.35 0.08
C SER A 316 -4.53 -14.53 1.05
N GLN A 317 -4.73 -14.26 2.34
CA GLN A 317 -4.82 -15.30 3.37
C GLN A 317 -6.18 -15.23 4.07
N GLY A 318 -7.14 -16.04 3.61
CA GLY A 318 -8.49 -16.10 4.17
C GLY A 318 -9.20 -14.74 4.22
N ALA A 319 -9.04 -13.95 3.16
CA ALA A 319 -9.65 -12.62 3.07
C ALA A 319 -11.06 -12.68 2.47
N THR A 320 -11.91 -11.72 2.84
CA THR A 320 -13.07 -11.29 2.04
C THR A 320 -12.60 -10.08 1.25
N ALA A 321 -12.40 -10.20 -0.05
CA ALA A 321 -11.79 -9.12 -0.81
C ALA A 321 -12.35 -8.97 -2.21
N ILE A 322 -12.47 -7.71 -2.64
CA ILE A 322 -12.73 -7.34 -4.02
C ILE A 322 -11.40 -6.88 -4.61
N ILE A 323 -10.92 -7.61 -5.62
CA ILE A 323 -9.66 -7.39 -6.31
C ILE A 323 -9.99 -7.09 -7.77
N THR A 324 -10.01 -5.80 -8.12
CA THR A 324 -10.50 -5.33 -9.43
C THR A 324 -9.55 -4.36 -10.11
N ASN A 325 -9.56 -4.30 -11.44
CA ASN A 325 -8.85 -3.28 -12.21
C ASN A 325 -7.34 -3.17 -11.90
N ASN A 326 -6.71 -4.22 -11.39
CA ASN A 326 -5.29 -4.15 -11.05
C ASN A 326 -4.42 -4.67 -12.20
N LEU A 327 -3.28 -4.03 -12.38
CA LEU A 327 -2.18 -4.53 -13.18
C LEU A 327 -1.14 -5.16 -12.25
N ILE A 328 -1.05 -6.50 -12.24
CA ILE A 328 -0.31 -7.27 -11.24
C ILE A 328 0.76 -8.14 -11.89
N PHE A 329 2.01 -7.93 -11.49
CA PHE A 329 3.13 -8.78 -11.86
C PHE A 329 3.69 -9.51 -10.64
N GLY A 330 4.11 -10.76 -10.86
CA GLY A 330 4.93 -11.51 -9.92
C GLY A 330 6.34 -10.91 -9.81
N VAL A 331 7.15 -11.48 -8.92
CA VAL A 331 8.55 -11.04 -8.73
C VAL A 331 9.54 -11.99 -9.41
N PRO A 332 10.79 -11.59 -9.66
CA PRO A 332 11.87 -12.53 -9.95
C PRO A 332 12.10 -13.49 -8.76
N GLY A 333 11.98 -14.81 -8.97
CA GLY A 333 12.17 -15.79 -7.90
C GLY A 333 11.93 -17.24 -8.33
N VAL A 334 12.27 -18.19 -7.46
CA VAL A 334 12.19 -19.64 -7.75
C VAL A 334 10.74 -20.10 -7.98
N ARG A 335 9.81 -19.57 -7.19
CA ARG A 335 8.36 -19.78 -7.31
C ARG A 335 7.68 -18.43 -7.27
N SER A 336 7.12 -18.00 -8.38
CA SER A 336 6.55 -16.66 -8.51
C SER A 336 5.10 -16.66 -8.95
N THR A 337 4.31 -15.73 -8.44
CA THR A 337 2.91 -15.62 -8.84
C THR A 337 2.43 -14.18 -8.89
N GLY A 338 1.45 -13.90 -9.75
CA GLY A 338 0.73 -12.64 -9.72
C GLY A 338 -0.08 -12.54 -8.43
N ILE A 339 -0.95 -13.54 -8.20
CA ILE A 339 -1.74 -13.67 -6.97
C ILE A 339 -1.54 -15.04 -6.34
N TRP A 340 -1.24 -15.07 -5.03
CA TRP A 340 -1.27 -16.27 -4.21
C TRP A 340 -2.46 -16.26 -3.27
N ILE A 341 -3.23 -17.34 -3.25
CA ILE A 341 -4.42 -17.49 -2.42
C ILE A 341 -4.19 -18.65 -1.45
N ALA A 342 -4.26 -18.37 -0.15
CA ALA A 342 -4.13 -19.34 0.91
C ALA A 342 -5.42 -19.39 1.74
N GLU A 343 -6.24 -20.42 1.51
CA GLU A 343 -7.52 -20.59 2.19
C GLU A 343 -7.48 -21.60 3.35
N GLY A 344 -8.40 -21.40 4.29
CA GLY A 344 -8.68 -22.25 5.45
C GLY A 344 -9.77 -23.31 5.22
N GLU A 345 -10.21 -23.98 6.30
CA GLU A 345 -11.17 -25.11 6.27
C GLU A 345 -12.61 -24.69 5.90
N VAL A 346 -12.91 -23.41 5.83
CA VAL A 346 -14.12 -22.80 5.28
C VAL A 346 -13.62 -21.53 4.60
N PRO A 347 -14.14 -21.10 3.43
CA PRO A 347 -13.76 -19.80 2.89
C PRO A 347 -13.97 -18.77 4.00
N PHE A 348 -12.88 -18.19 4.51
CA PHE A 348 -12.98 -17.18 5.57
C PHE A 348 -13.52 -15.87 5.00
N GLY A 349 -13.49 -15.75 3.67
CA GLY A 349 -14.16 -14.73 2.90
C GLY A 349 -14.48 -15.17 1.47
N ASP A 350 -15.18 -14.30 0.77
CA ASP A 350 -15.43 -14.40 -0.66
C ASP A 350 -14.40 -13.51 -1.37
N LEU A 351 -13.62 -14.08 -2.30
CA LEU A 351 -12.75 -13.29 -3.16
C LEU A 351 -13.44 -13.05 -4.49
N GLU A 352 -13.56 -11.79 -4.87
CA GLU A 352 -13.98 -11.38 -6.20
C GLU A 352 -12.75 -10.88 -6.95
N ILE A 353 -12.25 -11.67 -7.90
CA ILE A 353 -11.11 -11.33 -8.75
C ILE A 353 -11.64 -11.04 -10.15
N ASN A 354 -11.89 -9.77 -10.44
CA ASN A 354 -12.60 -9.36 -11.66
C ASN A 354 -11.89 -8.24 -12.42
N GLY A 355 -11.71 -8.39 -13.73
CA GLY A 355 -11.15 -7.31 -14.55
C GLY A 355 -9.72 -6.96 -14.15
N ASN A 356 -8.84 -7.93 -13.93
CA ASN A 356 -7.43 -7.68 -13.65
C ASN A 356 -6.54 -8.14 -14.81
N THR A 357 -5.36 -7.56 -14.91
CA THR A 357 -4.26 -8.10 -15.71
C THR A 357 -3.21 -8.70 -14.77
N ILE A 358 -3.00 -10.01 -14.86
CA ILE A 358 -2.21 -10.79 -13.90
C ILE A 358 -1.11 -11.57 -14.64
N GLU A 359 0.15 -11.37 -14.26
CA GLU A 359 1.30 -12.09 -14.78
C GLU A 359 2.14 -12.70 -13.64
N GLY A 360 2.60 -13.93 -13.86
CA GLY A 360 3.25 -14.73 -12.82
C GLY A 360 4.69 -14.37 -12.45
N GLY A 361 5.34 -13.43 -13.13
CA GLY A 361 6.76 -13.10 -12.94
C GLY A 361 7.69 -14.30 -13.14
N GLY A 362 8.74 -14.43 -12.32
CA GLY A 362 9.51 -15.68 -12.19
C GLY A 362 10.77 -15.82 -13.05
N THR A 363 11.41 -14.74 -13.49
CA THR A 363 12.65 -14.77 -14.27
C THR A 363 13.70 -15.70 -13.64
N GLY A 364 14.06 -16.79 -14.33
CA GLY A 364 15.04 -17.79 -13.89
C GLY A 364 14.56 -18.79 -12.82
N GLY A 365 13.26 -18.79 -12.51
CA GLY A 365 12.62 -19.67 -11.53
C GLY A 365 12.15 -21.02 -12.07
N GLN A 366 11.77 -21.93 -11.16
CA GLN A 366 11.26 -23.26 -11.50
C GLN A 366 9.80 -23.23 -11.96
N ILE A 367 8.95 -22.45 -11.29
CA ILE A 367 7.51 -22.38 -11.56
C ILE A 367 7.06 -20.93 -11.45
N SER A 368 6.25 -20.49 -12.41
CA SER A 368 5.52 -19.22 -12.33
C SER A 368 4.05 -19.46 -12.65
N ALA A 369 3.16 -18.64 -12.08
CA ALA A 369 1.74 -18.76 -12.37
C ALA A 369 1.02 -17.41 -12.25
N GLY A 370 -0.01 -17.15 -13.05
CA GLY A 370 -0.84 -15.96 -12.86
C GLY A 370 -1.57 -16.02 -11.52
N LEU A 371 -2.26 -17.14 -11.28
CA LEU A 371 -2.95 -17.44 -10.03
C LEU A 371 -2.39 -18.72 -9.42
N VAL A 372 -2.18 -18.71 -8.10
CA VAL A 372 -1.86 -19.90 -7.32
C VAL A 372 -2.84 -20.00 -6.18
N CYS A 373 -3.30 -21.21 -5.87
CA CYS A 373 -4.05 -21.40 -4.64
C CYS A 373 -3.63 -22.64 -3.83
N ARG A 374 -3.87 -22.57 -2.52
CA ARG A 374 -3.54 -23.62 -1.55
C ARG A 374 -4.59 -23.67 -0.44
N THR A 375 -4.93 -24.87 0.02
CA THR A 375 -5.67 -25.10 1.29
C THR A 375 -4.74 -25.61 2.39
N SER A 376 -4.98 -25.16 3.63
CA SER A 376 -4.12 -25.45 4.78
C SER A 376 -4.70 -26.43 5.82
N GLN A 377 -6.03 -26.67 5.86
CA GLN A 377 -6.65 -27.24 7.07
C GLN A 377 -7.33 -28.61 6.99
N GLY A 378 -7.54 -29.23 5.82
CA GLY A 378 -8.11 -30.60 5.84
C GLY A 378 -9.13 -30.92 4.77
N ILE A 379 -9.71 -29.89 4.15
CA ILE A 379 -10.81 -30.05 3.19
C ILE A 379 -10.57 -29.29 1.88
N ASN A 380 -11.45 -29.53 0.91
CA ASN A 380 -11.57 -28.81 -0.35
C ASN A 380 -11.95 -27.35 -0.11
N ALA A 381 -11.20 -26.41 -0.67
CA ALA A 381 -11.45 -24.98 -0.55
C ALA A 381 -12.13 -24.43 -1.81
N LYS A 382 -13.05 -23.47 -1.58
CA LYS A 382 -13.62 -22.60 -2.61
C LYS A 382 -13.04 -21.21 -2.44
N ILE A 383 -12.31 -20.72 -3.44
CA ILE A 383 -11.58 -19.45 -3.29
C ILE A 383 -12.40 -18.21 -3.61
N GLY A 384 -13.59 -18.36 -4.21
CA GLY A 384 -14.37 -17.25 -4.74
C GLY A 384 -14.40 -17.23 -6.26
N ASP A 385 -14.65 -16.06 -6.82
CA ASP A 385 -14.97 -15.84 -8.21
C ASP A 385 -13.81 -15.21 -8.99
N VAL A 386 -13.52 -15.75 -10.18
CA VAL A 386 -12.44 -15.31 -11.06
C VAL A 386 -13.00 -15.06 -12.45
N ARG A 387 -13.19 -13.77 -12.79
CA ARG A 387 -13.82 -13.36 -14.06
C ARG A 387 -13.11 -12.25 -14.80
N ASN A 388 -13.26 -12.21 -16.12
CA ASN A 388 -12.80 -11.10 -16.96
C ASN A 388 -11.32 -10.72 -16.74
N ASN A 389 -10.47 -11.66 -16.32
CA ASN A 389 -9.05 -11.38 -16.10
C ASN A 389 -8.23 -11.76 -17.33
N ILE A 390 -7.18 -10.99 -17.57
CA ILE A 390 -6.05 -11.42 -18.39
C ILE A 390 -5.08 -12.16 -17.47
N ILE A 391 -4.77 -13.43 -17.77
CA ILE A 391 -3.95 -14.30 -16.94
C ILE A 391 -2.81 -14.88 -17.78
N ARG A 392 -1.58 -14.51 -17.40
CA ARG A 392 -0.34 -15.02 -18.00
C ARG A 392 0.52 -15.76 -16.99
N GLY A 393 1.17 -16.83 -17.43
CA GLY A 393 1.92 -17.71 -16.54
C GLY A 393 3.28 -17.16 -16.13
N GLY A 394 3.79 -16.15 -16.85
CA GLY A 394 5.09 -15.54 -16.61
C GLY A 394 6.28 -16.35 -17.13
N ASN A 395 7.46 -16.03 -16.63
CA ASN A 395 8.76 -16.39 -17.21
C ASN A 395 9.52 -17.51 -16.45
N GLY A 396 8.82 -18.31 -15.65
CA GLY A 396 9.38 -19.51 -15.01
C GLY A 396 9.60 -20.65 -16.01
N GLN A 397 10.37 -21.67 -15.62
CA GLN A 397 10.61 -22.87 -16.45
C GLN A 397 9.34 -23.68 -16.75
N ASN A 398 8.31 -23.54 -15.93
CA ASN A 398 6.99 -24.12 -16.14
C ASN A 398 5.94 -23.09 -15.72
N SER A 399 5.20 -22.55 -16.68
CA SER A 399 4.29 -21.44 -16.47
C SER A 399 2.81 -21.89 -16.48
N TRP A 400 2.01 -21.30 -15.59
CA TRP A 400 0.62 -21.72 -15.39
C TRP A 400 -0.37 -20.55 -15.39
N GLY A 401 -1.56 -20.74 -15.96
CA GLY A 401 -2.66 -19.79 -15.76
C GLY A 401 -3.14 -19.83 -14.30
N PHE A 402 -3.63 -20.99 -13.91
CA PHE A 402 -4.04 -21.30 -12.55
C PHE A 402 -3.30 -22.52 -12.02
N TYR A 403 -2.63 -22.41 -10.89
CA TYR A 403 -1.89 -23.52 -10.28
C TYR A 403 -2.40 -23.86 -8.89
N GLU A 404 -3.05 -25.02 -8.75
CA GLU A 404 -3.31 -25.59 -7.44
C GLU A 404 -2.01 -26.19 -6.86
N ASP A 405 -1.50 -25.57 -5.81
CA ASP A 405 -0.23 -25.97 -5.20
C ASP A 405 -0.32 -27.36 -4.55
N ASN A 406 0.81 -28.08 -4.48
CA ASN A 406 0.89 -29.46 -4.00
C ASN A 406 0.27 -29.62 -2.61
N GLN A 407 -0.70 -30.53 -2.51
CA GLN A 407 -1.39 -30.85 -1.27
C GLN A 407 -1.01 -32.29 -0.88
N THR A 408 -0.60 -32.50 0.36
CA THR A 408 -0.10 -33.80 0.84
C THR A 408 -1.22 -34.83 1.12
N VAL A 409 -2.48 -34.50 0.80
CA VAL A 409 -3.71 -35.24 1.12
C VAL A 409 -4.72 -34.94 -0.01
N PRO A 410 -5.66 -35.86 -0.40
CA PRO A 410 -6.70 -35.60 -1.39
C PRO A 410 -7.54 -34.38 -1.03
N LYS A 411 -7.20 -33.25 -1.65
CA LYS A 411 -7.76 -31.94 -1.39
C LYS A 411 -7.62 -31.12 -2.66
N ASN A 412 -8.58 -30.25 -2.90
CA ASN A 412 -8.53 -29.31 -4.00
C ASN A 412 -8.78 -27.89 -3.54
N CYS A 413 -8.42 -26.96 -4.41
CA CYS A 413 -8.66 -25.55 -4.20
C CYS A 413 -9.17 -25.01 -5.52
N GLU A 414 -10.48 -24.82 -5.62
CA GLU A 414 -11.14 -24.52 -6.88
C GLU A 414 -11.96 -23.23 -6.78
N PRO A 415 -12.08 -22.46 -7.87
CA PRO A 415 -12.99 -21.32 -7.92
C PRO A 415 -14.46 -21.74 -7.71
N ASN A 416 -15.29 -20.79 -7.29
CA ASN A 416 -16.74 -20.83 -7.42
C ASN A 416 -17.13 -20.64 -8.88
N ASN A 417 -16.52 -19.65 -9.53
CA ASN A 417 -16.62 -19.40 -10.96
C ASN A 417 -15.25 -19.07 -11.54
N TYR A 418 -14.95 -19.59 -12.73
CA TYR A 418 -13.74 -19.31 -13.48
C TYR A 418 -14.11 -19.03 -14.93
N ASN A 419 -14.61 -17.81 -15.19
CA ASN A 419 -15.33 -17.50 -16.42
C ASN A 419 -14.76 -16.30 -17.18
N ASN A 420 -14.80 -16.35 -18.51
CA ASN A 420 -14.44 -15.23 -19.37
C ASN A 420 -13.05 -14.64 -19.08
N ASN A 421 -12.08 -15.48 -18.71
CA ASN A 421 -10.69 -15.06 -18.58
C ASN A 421 -9.94 -15.31 -19.90
N ALA A 422 -9.01 -14.41 -20.23
CA ALA A 422 -8.03 -14.63 -21.28
C ALA A 422 -6.80 -15.32 -20.66
N ILE A 423 -6.67 -16.62 -20.89
CA ILE A 423 -5.58 -17.45 -20.37
C ILE A 423 -4.62 -17.75 -21.51
N TYR A 424 -3.50 -17.04 -21.56
CA TYR A 424 -2.53 -17.16 -22.64
C TYR A 424 -1.09 -16.97 -22.16
N ASP A 425 -0.13 -17.32 -23.00
CA ASP A 425 1.30 -17.32 -22.64
C ASP A 425 1.58 -18.15 -21.37
N VAL A 426 1.10 -19.40 -21.42
CA VAL A 426 1.20 -20.41 -20.37
C VAL A 426 1.64 -21.74 -20.99
N ASP A 427 2.44 -22.51 -20.28
CA ASP A 427 2.67 -23.92 -20.65
C ASP A 427 1.40 -24.75 -20.39
N ASN A 428 0.66 -24.39 -19.34
CA ASN A 428 -0.54 -25.09 -18.92
C ASN A 428 -1.59 -24.11 -18.35
N ALA A 429 -2.81 -24.14 -18.88
CA ALA A 429 -3.89 -23.26 -18.44
C ALA A 429 -4.32 -23.49 -16.97
N HIS A 430 -4.41 -24.74 -16.52
CA HIS A 430 -4.83 -25.05 -15.15
C HIS A 430 -4.26 -26.37 -14.64
N ARG A 431 -3.69 -26.34 -13.43
CA ARG A 431 -3.44 -27.53 -12.63
C ARG A 431 -4.56 -27.74 -11.62
N HIS A 432 -5.25 -28.87 -11.68
CA HIS A 432 -6.36 -29.20 -10.80
C HIS A 432 -6.09 -30.44 -9.95
N TRP A 433 -6.38 -30.40 -8.65
CA TRP A 433 -6.45 -31.62 -7.85
C TRP A 433 -7.87 -32.19 -7.85
N THR A 434 -7.99 -33.46 -8.21
CA THR A 434 -9.25 -34.19 -8.04
C THR A 434 -9.52 -34.49 -6.56
N ALA A 435 -10.78 -34.72 -6.20
CA ALA A 435 -11.16 -35.18 -4.86
C ALA A 435 -10.49 -36.51 -4.44
N MET A 436 -9.90 -37.25 -5.37
CA MET A 436 -9.13 -38.47 -5.12
C MET A 436 -7.63 -38.20 -4.90
N GLY A 437 -7.19 -36.93 -4.87
CA GLY A 437 -5.80 -36.55 -4.64
C GLY A 437 -4.89 -36.89 -5.83
N THR A 438 -5.44 -36.84 -7.05
CA THR A 438 -4.67 -36.92 -8.28
C THR A 438 -4.64 -35.55 -8.94
N ALA A 439 -3.44 -35.05 -9.26
CA ALA A 439 -3.28 -33.83 -10.05
C ALA A 439 -3.56 -34.12 -11.53
N VAL A 440 -4.41 -33.29 -12.12
CA VAL A 440 -4.77 -33.28 -13.54
C VAL A 440 -4.30 -31.95 -14.13
N THR A 441 -3.77 -32.00 -15.34
CA THR A 441 -3.31 -30.83 -16.08
C THR A 441 -4.25 -30.57 -17.24
N TYR A 442 -4.79 -29.36 -17.30
CA TYR A 442 -5.54 -28.83 -18.43
C TYR A 442 -4.61 -27.87 -19.17
N ALA A 443 -4.19 -28.24 -20.38
CA ALA A 443 -3.16 -27.51 -21.12
C ALA A 443 -3.70 -26.20 -21.69
N THR A 444 -4.97 -26.17 -22.13
CA THR A 444 -5.57 -25.03 -22.85
C THR A 444 -6.80 -24.47 -22.14
N ALA A 445 -7.20 -23.24 -22.47
CA ALA A 445 -8.46 -22.65 -22.01
C ALA A 445 -9.69 -23.49 -22.43
N ALA A 446 -9.63 -24.16 -23.60
CA ALA A 446 -10.67 -25.07 -24.04
C ALA A 446 -10.80 -26.30 -23.12
N ASP A 447 -9.66 -26.85 -22.67
CA ASP A 447 -9.64 -27.95 -21.69
C ASP A 447 -10.21 -27.49 -20.35
N VAL A 448 -9.87 -26.28 -19.90
CA VAL A 448 -10.45 -25.67 -18.69
C VAL A 448 -11.97 -25.52 -18.81
N ASN A 449 -12.48 -25.05 -19.96
CA ASN A 449 -13.93 -24.93 -20.20
C ASN A 449 -14.66 -26.28 -20.22
N SER A 450 -13.95 -27.42 -20.32
CA SER A 450 -14.58 -28.74 -20.14
C SER A 450 -14.97 -29.01 -18.68
N MET A 451 -14.45 -28.23 -17.74
CA MET A 451 -14.80 -28.24 -16.31
C MET A 451 -16.10 -27.46 -16.06
N ALA A 452 -17.17 -27.84 -16.78
CA ALA A 452 -18.44 -27.11 -16.87
C ALA A 452 -19.18 -26.89 -15.53
N ALA A 453 -18.70 -27.46 -14.43
CA ALA A 453 -19.22 -27.20 -13.10
C ALA A 453 -18.93 -25.78 -12.59
N TYR A 454 -17.82 -25.16 -13.04
CA TYR A 454 -17.43 -23.82 -12.59
C TYR A 454 -16.67 -23.00 -13.64
N ALA A 455 -16.24 -23.58 -14.76
CA ALA A 455 -15.48 -22.87 -15.78
C ALA A 455 -16.23 -22.78 -17.11
N SER A 456 -16.26 -21.59 -17.71
CA SER A 456 -16.90 -21.33 -19.00
C SER A 456 -16.40 -20.05 -19.66
N GLY A 457 -16.48 -19.95 -20.98
CA GLY A 457 -16.17 -18.70 -21.70
C GLY A 457 -14.71 -18.24 -21.66
N ASN A 458 -13.79 -19.01 -21.07
CA ASN A 458 -12.37 -18.66 -21.09
C ASN A 458 -11.79 -18.79 -22.51
N ILE A 459 -10.92 -17.87 -22.89
CA ILE A 459 -10.30 -17.80 -24.22
C ILE A 459 -8.78 -17.92 -24.11
N SER A 460 -8.13 -18.39 -25.17
CA SER A 460 -6.67 -18.53 -25.25
C SER A 460 -6.08 -17.59 -26.31
N THR A 461 -6.38 -16.30 -26.18
CA THR A 461 -5.95 -15.28 -27.14
C THR A 461 -5.10 -14.23 -26.44
N ASP A 462 -4.07 -13.75 -27.13
CA ASP A 462 -3.27 -12.62 -26.69
C ASP A 462 -4.10 -11.33 -26.80
N CYS A 463 -4.28 -10.63 -25.68
CA CYS A 463 -5.00 -9.36 -25.63
C CYS A 463 -4.20 -8.18 -26.21
N SER A 464 -2.95 -8.41 -26.65
CA SER A 464 -2.09 -7.41 -27.31
C SER A 464 -1.84 -6.15 -26.48
N LEU A 465 -1.69 -6.32 -25.16
CA LEU A 465 -1.45 -5.24 -24.21
C LEU A 465 -0.22 -4.41 -24.60
N ASP A 466 -0.31 -3.09 -24.43
CA ASP A 466 0.86 -2.23 -24.51
C ASP A 466 1.72 -2.28 -23.22
N ASN A 467 2.82 -1.53 -23.18
CA ASN A 467 3.74 -1.52 -22.03
C ASN A 467 3.12 -0.92 -20.75
N THR A 468 2.00 -0.22 -20.86
CA THR A 468 1.27 0.38 -19.74
C THR A 468 0.09 -0.47 -19.29
N GLY A 469 -0.22 -1.55 -20.01
CA GLY A 469 -1.29 -2.48 -19.68
C GLY A 469 -2.63 -2.15 -20.35
N HIS A 470 -2.66 -1.23 -21.32
CA HIS A 470 -3.89 -0.90 -22.07
C HIS A 470 -4.13 -1.88 -23.22
N ILE A 471 -5.40 -2.08 -23.55
CA ILE A 471 -5.89 -2.98 -24.59
C ILE A 471 -6.13 -2.15 -25.88
N PRO A 472 -5.52 -2.52 -27.02
CA PRO A 472 -5.82 -1.85 -28.28
C PRO A 472 -7.23 -2.25 -28.76
N GLY A 473 -7.98 -1.30 -29.35
CA GLY A 473 -9.37 -1.51 -29.78
C GLY A 473 -9.63 -2.59 -30.84
N ASN A 474 -8.59 -3.23 -31.40
CA ASN A 474 -8.72 -4.40 -32.28
C ASN A 474 -8.39 -5.74 -31.59
N SER A 475 -8.19 -5.72 -30.27
CA SER A 475 -7.88 -6.90 -29.47
C SER A 475 -9.06 -7.86 -29.40
N ALA A 476 -8.76 -9.15 -29.30
CA ALA A 476 -9.79 -10.18 -29.10
C ALA A 476 -10.40 -10.17 -27.69
N CYS A 477 -9.83 -9.37 -26.78
CA CYS A 477 -10.32 -9.21 -25.42
C CYS A 477 -11.33 -8.07 -25.30
N VAL A 478 -11.51 -7.27 -26.36
CA VAL A 478 -12.56 -6.25 -26.45
C VAL A 478 -13.94 -6.91 -26.54
N ASP A 479 -14.91 -6.40 -25.77
CA ASP A 479 -16.29 -6.88 -25.67
C ASP A 479 -16.45 -8.36 -25.27
N ALA A 480 -15.40 -9.03 -24.78
CA ALA A 480 -15.36 -10.48 -24.56
C ALA A 480 -15.72 -10.90 -23.13
N GLY A 481 -15.84 -9.95 -22.20
CA GLY A 481 -16.14 -10.19 -20.80
C GLY A 481 -17.63 -10.36 -20.50
N VAL A 482 -17.96 -10.48 -19.20
CA VAL A 482 -19.33 -10.60 -18.67
C VAL A 482 -19.61 -9.56 -17.59
N MET A 483 -20.77 -8.90 -17.69
CA MET A 483 -21.22 -7.85 -16.76
C MET A 483 -21.38 -8.30 -15.31
N THR A 484 -21.48 -9.61 -15.05
CA THR A 484 -21.65 -10.14 -13.70
C THR A 484 -20.46 -9.73 -12.83
N GLU A 485 -20.74 -8.97 -11.78
CA GLU A 485 -19.75 -8.50 -10.80
C GLU A 485 -18.63 -7.63 -11.42
N ALA A 486 -18.82 -7.13 -12.65
CA ALA A 486 -17.83 -6.28 -13.27
C ALA A 486 -17.78 -4.91 -12.56
N PRO A 487 -16.58 -4.35 -12.34
CA PRO A 487 -16.46 -3.00 -11.79
C PRO A 487 -17.05 -1.97 -12.75
N ALA A 488 -17.57 -0.87 -12.20
CA ALA A 488 -18.24 0.17 -12.99
C ALA A 488 -17.26 1.00 -13.85
N THR A 489 -16.00 1.06 -13.45
CA THR A 489 -14.91 1.72 -14.16
C THR A 489 -13.69 0.80 -14.25
N ASP A 490 -12.79 1.09 -15.18
CA ASP A 490 -11.51 0.41 -15.34
C ASP A 490 -10.37 1.04 -14.50
N ILE A 491 -9.11 0.67 -14.79
CA ILE A 491 -7.91 1.13 -14.08
C ILE A 491 -7.62 2.63 -14.26
N ASP A 492 -8.09 3.25 -15.34
CA ASP A 492 -7.88 4.69 -15.62
C ASP A 492 -9.13 5.53 -15.33
N GLY A 493 -10.21 4.87 -14.88
CA GLY A 493 -11.46 5.51 -14.45
C GLY A 493 -12.49 5.62 -15.57
N ASP A 494 -12.26 4.97 -16.71
CA ASP A 494 -13.21 4.94 -17.82
C ASP A 494 -14.38 4.02 -17.51
N VAL A 495 -15.58 4.43 -17.91
CA VAL A 495 -16.83 3.69 -17.62
C VAL A 495 -16.89 2.40 -18.43
N ARG A 496 -17.32 1.32 -17.79
CA ARG A 496 -17.57 0.02 -18.44
C ARG A 496 -19.08 -0.23 -18.66
N PRO A 497 -19.55 -0.73 -19.82
CA PRO A 497 -18.79 -0.90 -21.07
C PRO A 497 -18.68 0.39 -21.90
N GLN A 498 -17.61 0.53 -22.69
CA GLN A 498 -17.54 1.51 -23.79
C GLN A 498 -18.12 0.95 -25.11
N GLY A 499 -18.05 -0.38 -25.29
CA GLY A 499 -18.47 -1.10 -26.49
C GLY A 499 -19.82 -1.83 -26.37
N ALA A 500 -19.91 -2.98 -27.05
CA ALA A 500 -21.07 -3.86 -27.01
C ALA A 500 -21.10 -4.75 -25.75
N GLY A 501 -19.96 -4.93 -25.10
CA GLY A 501 -19.75 -5.65 -23.85
C GLY A 501 -18.59 -5.00 -23.10
N ILE A 502 -18.21 -5.60 -21.97
CA ILE A 502 -17.00 -5.18 -21.25
C ILE A 502 -15.80 -5.94 -21.76
N ASP A 503 -14.63 -5.35 -21.58
CA ASP A 503 -13.37 -5.97 -21.95
C ASP A 503 -12.88 -6.93 -20.87
N ILE A 504 -12.11 -7.93 -21.29
CA ILE A 504 -11.33 -8.79 -20.38
C ILE A 504 -10.02 -8.08 -20.05
N GLY A 505 -9.75 -7.81 -18.78
CA GLY A 505 -8.52 -7.17 -18.29
C GLY A 505 -8.79 -5.96 -17.39
N CYS A 506 -7.72 -5.28 -16.97
CA CYS A 506 -7.81 -4.09 -16.11
C CYS A 506 -8.25 -2.81 -16.82
N ASP A 507 -8.17 -2.80 -18.15
CA ASP A 507 -8.46 -1.65 -19.01
C ASP A 507 -9.76 -1.89 -19.82
N GLU A 508 -10.41 -0.82 -20.25
CA GLU A 508 -11.52 -0.82 -21.21
C GLU A 508 -11.11 -0.03 -22.46
N ALA A 509 -11.05 -0.70 -23.60
CA ALA A 509 -10.57 -0.08 -24.83
C ALA A 509 -11.53 1.02 -25.33
N GLN A 510 -10.94 2.14 -25.73
CA GLN A 510 -11.65 3.29 -26.32
C GLN A 510 -11.79 3.23 -27.84
#